data_AF-A0A1Y3NPK5-F1
#
_entry.id   AF-A0A1Y3NPK5-F1
#
_cell.length_a   1.000
_cell.length_b   1.000
_cell.length_c   1.000
_cell.angle_alpha   90.00
_cell.angle_beta   90.00
_cell.angle_gamma   90.00
#
_symmetry.space_group_name_H-M   'P 1'
#
loop_
_entity.id
_entity.type
_entity.pdbx_description
1 polymer ?
#
loop_
_entity_poly.entity_id
_entity_poly.type
_entity_poly.pdbx_seq_one_letter_code
_entity_poly.pdbx_strand_id
1 'polypeptide(L)'
;MSGLFESVSVKDFHLFLKPEYDSNYKIIYDKNQNTMKTIYKVIFYIYIIIGLVSLGMFYHMRNWYIIKQRNFKLTFLNVTALKKKSNKFKFKESYIGEKEPNYYLPKVYKRVNNIIYAVIAIPTIVTLIITIIIHANSYSLCEFTPKDNSATEQLKSNNSGNLFVVAQISGIIMAIALTIMLFFLAKVKDSSKYGAKFECVSTIILIVVITIINFVLNSNVQSSIGRFNFLSGQAIAMKLTEGTTQYYQHIENGGLQKPGSSPEPFKTPIFLFLKMYDYTKGGRALFGIISCYIIFSSIILPIIKCYKSKKEKNKYFHEPTSSIQYFYKVLNSPPLIEELKSIAIKEFSVENVLFWENYQVLQKMVYRYQIEFKKAERVGNPRLVSQYDFEGYYQQQLQAFSVSSMDDYSYDPNMPVPRELMPYYVNFYHTFIDSLGPASVNISGACIKHIYGEMCTYPTIGMFDNAKNEIVEMMYSSIFPILLRQNRKQIRNLTIQY
;
A
#
# COMPACT_ATOMS: atom_id res chain seq x y z
N MET A 1 -28.64 -8.04 -20.13
CA MET A 1 -27.73 -9.11 -19.65
C MET A 1 -28.48 -10.24 -18.91
N SER A 2 -29.79 -10.45 -19.15
CA SER A 2 -30.60 -11.46 -18.45
C SER A 2 -30.50 -12.88 -19.04
N GLY A 3 -29.85 -13.08 -20.19
CA GLY A 3 -29.73 -14.40 -20.84
C GLY A 3 -28.47 -15.21 -20.49
N LEU A 4 -27.58 -14.72 -19.63
CA LEU A 4 -26.30 -15.42 -19.36
C LEU A 4 -26.40 -16.53 -18.29
N PHE A 5 -27.54 -16.62 -17.60
CA PHE A 5 -27.74 -17.53 -16.46
C PHE A 5 -29.07 -18.30 -16.51
N GLU A 6 -29.68 -18.46 -17.68
CA GLU A 6 -30.79 -19.40 -17.81
C GLU A 6 -30.33 -20.81 -17.48
N SER A 7 -31.20 -21.55 -16.77
CA SER A 7 -30.94 -22.92 -16.34
C SER A 7 -30.83 -23.83 -17.56
N VAL A 8 -29.59 -24.07 -18.00
CA VAL A 8 -29.26 -25.06 -19.03
C VAL A 8 -29.89 -26.40 -18.65
N SER A 9 -30.78 -26.93 -19.50
CA SER A 9 -31.38 -28.23 -19.26
C SER A 9 -30.31 -29.33 -19.36
N VAL A 10 -30.53 -30.47 -18.69
CA VAL A 10 -29.61 -31.62 -18.77
C VAL A 10 -29.41 -32.06 -20.23
N LYS A 11 -30.44 -31.90 -21.07
CA LYS A 11 -30.40 -32.21 -22.49
C LYS A 11 -29.47 -31.26 -23.26
N ASP A 12 -29.55 -29.96 -22.97
CA ASP A 12 -28.69 -28.95 -23.59
C ASP A 12 -27.23 -29.10 -23.14
N PHE A 13 -27.00 -29.51 -21.89
CA PHE A 13 -25.66 -29.84 -21.41
C PHE A 13 -25.11 -31.11 -22.07
N HIS A 14 -25.94 -32.13 -22.28
CA HIS A 14 -25.53 -33.35 -22.96
C HIS A 14 -25.22 -33.12 -24.45
N LEU A 15 -26.00 -32.25 -25.11
CA LEU A 15 -25.76 -31.76 -26.47
C LEU A 15 -24.49 -30.90 -26.54
N PHE A 16 -24.24 -30.05 -25.54
CA PHE A 16 -23.02 -29.27 -25.42
C PHE A 16 -21.77 -30.15 -25.28
N LEU A 17 -21.87 -31.26 -24.53
CA LEU A 17 -20.75 -32.19 -24.35
C LEU A 17 -20.45 -33.06 -25.58
N LYS A 18 -21.45 -33.30 -26.44
CA LYS A 18 -21.36 -34.12 -27.67
C LYS A 18 -21.98 -33.40 -28.87
N PRO A 19 -21.32 -32.35 -29.40
CA PRO A 19 -21.87 -31.54 -30.49
C PRO A 19 -21.97 -32.28 -31.84
N GLU A 20 -21.37 -33.47 -31.97
CA GLU A 20 -21.39 -34.27 -33.22
C GLU A 20 -22.79 -34.73 -33.65
N TYR A 21 -23.78 -34.70 -32.77
CA TYR A 21 -25.12 -35.22 -33.07
C TYR A 21 -26.08 -34.20 -33.72
N ASP A 22 -25.73 -32.91 -33.77
CA ASP A 22 -26.59 -31.89 -34.40
C ASP A 22 -25.74 -30.80 -35.07
N SER A 23 -25.82 -30.75 -36.40
CA SER A 23 -25.07 -29.81 -37.24
C SER A 23 -25.39 -28.35 -36.94
N ASN A 24 -26.62 -28.02 -36.50
CA ASN A 24 -27.00 -26.66 -36.13
C ASN A 24 -26.33 -26.22 -34.83
N TYR A 25 -26.23 -27.12 -33.84
CA TYR A 25 -25.53 -26.82 -32.58
C TYR A 25 -24.04 -26.63 -32.78
N LYS A 26 -23.41 -27.41 -33.67
CA LYS A 26 -22.00 -27.24 -34.01
C LYS A 26 -21.71 -25.84 -34.57
N ILE A 27 -22.55 -25.35 -35.49
CA ILE A 27 -22.42 -24.00 -36.07
C ILE A 27 -22.54 -22.90 -34.99
N ILE A 28 -23.52 -23.01 -34.09
CA ILE A 28 -23.71 -22.05 -33.00
C ILE A 28 -22.54 -22.09 -32.02
N TYR A 29 -22.05 -23.29 -31.69
CA TYR A 29 -20.91 -23.50 -30.81
C TYR A 29 -19.62 -22.90 -31.39
N ASP A 30 -19.33 -23.17 -32.66
CA ASP A 30 -18.14 -22.66 -33.34
C ASP A 30 -18.17 -21.13 -33.44
N LYS A 31 -19.34 -20.55 -33.73
CA LYS A 31 -19.54 -19.10 -33.72
C LYS A 31 -19.25 -18.50 -32.35
N ASN A 32 -19.81 -19.08 -31.28
CA ASN A 32 -19.58 -18.61 -29.91
C ASN A 32 -18.12 -18.77 -29.47
N GLN A 33 -17.44 -19.86 -29.86
CA GLN A 33 -16.02 -20.07 -29.60
C GLN A 33 -15.15 -19.01 -30.31
N ASN A 34 -15.44 -18.71 -31.57
CA ASN A 34 -14.73 -17.68 -32.33
C ASN A 34 -14.95 -16.29 -31.74
N THR A 35 -16.18 -15.94 -31.36
CA THR A 35 -16.47 -14.69 -30.66
C THR A 35 -15.71 -14.62 -29.33
N MET A 36 -15.69 -15.68 -28.53
CA MET A 36 -14.93 -15.73 -27.29
C MET A 36 -13.42 -15.59 -27.53
N LYS A 37 -12.85 -16.31 -28.53
CA LYS A 37 -11.42 -16.18 -28.90
C LYS A 37 -11.07 -14.72 -29.22
N THR A 38 -11.92 -14.02 -29.98
CA THR A 38 -11.72 -12.60 -30.31
C THR A 38 -11.77 -11.73 -29.06
N ILE A 39 -12.77 -11.92 -28.19
CA ILE A 39 -12.89 -11.18 -26.92
C ILE A 39 -11.63 -11.37 -26.05
N TYR A 40 -11.13 -12.60 -25.91
CA TYR A 40 -9.92 -12.89 -25.14
C TYR A 40 -8.67 -12.21 -25.72
N LYS A 41 -8.51 -12.21 -27.05
CA LYS A 41 -7.40 -11.49 -27.70
C LYS A 41 -7.47 -9.99 -27.40
N VAL A 42 -8.65 -9.38 -27.49
CA VAL A 42 -8.85 -7.96 -27.17
C VAL A 42 -8.51 -7.66 -25.71
N ILE A 43 -9.02 -8.45 -24.76
CA ILE A 43 -8.70 -8.29 -23.32
C ILE A 43 -7.20 -8.42 -23.08
N PHE A 44 -6.53 -9.37 -23.72
CA PHE A 44 -5.09 -9.58 -23.59
C PHE A 44 -4.28 -8.38 -24.12
N TYR A 45 -4.64 -7.81 -25.27
CA TYR A 45 -3.98 -6.59 -25.77
C TYR A 45 -4.20 -5.39 -24.85
N ILE A 46 -5.41 -5.21 -24.32
CA ILE A 46 -5.70 -4.18 -23.30
C ILE A 46 -4.79 -4.36 -22.09
N TYR A 47 -4.59 -5.61 -21.63
CA TYR A 47 -3.70 -5.90 -20.51
C TYR A 47 -2.24 -5.51 -20.78
N ILE A 48 -1.71 -5.87 -21.96
CA ILE A 48 -0.36 -5.48 -22.36
C ILE A 48 -0.22 -3.95 -22.40
N ILE A 49 -1.21 -3.24 -22.96
CA ILE A 49 -1.22 -1.78 -23.03
C ILE A 49 -1.22 -1.17 -21.62
N ILE A 50 -2.11 -1.62 -20.73
CA ILE A 50 -2.18 -1.15 -19.35
C ILE A 50 -0.86 -1.43 -18.61
N GLY A 51 -0.27 -2.61 -18.80
CA GLY A 51 1.01 -3.00 -18.23
C GLY A 51 2.16 -2.09 -18.69
N LEU A 52 2.27 -1.83 -20.00
CA LEU A 52 3.27 -0.95 -20.58
C LEU A 52 3.10 0.51 -20.12
N VAL A 53 1.87 1.02 -20.10
CA VAL A 53 1.56 2.38 -19.60
C VAL A 53 1.90 2.51 -18.13
N SER A 54 1.54 1.51 -17.31
CA SER A 54 1.87 1.49 -15.88
C SER A 54 3.38 1.46 -15.65
N LEU A 55 4.11 0.67 -16.44
CA LEU A 55 5.58 0.60 -16.40
C LEU A 55 6.22 1.93 -16.80
N GLY A 56 5.73 2.57 -17.87
CA GLY A 56 6.20 3.89 -18.31
C GLY A 56 5.94 4.99 -17.27
N MET A 57 4.74 5.01 -16.69
CA MET A 57 4.39 5.92 -15.59
C MET A 57 5.26 5.68 -14.36
N PHE A 58 5.49 4.43 -13.98
CA PHE A 58 6.38 4.08 -12.87
C PHE A 58 7.82 4.56 -13.13
N TYR A 59 8.34 4.34 -14.35
CA TYR A 59 9.67 4.82 -14.74
C TYR A 59 9.80 6.34 -14.63
N HIS A 60 8.80 7.09 -15.10
CA HIS A 60 8.80 8.54 -15.05
C HIS A 60 8.65 9.08 -13.62
N MET A 61 7.77 8.45 -12.82
CA MET A 61 7.48 8.88 -11.45
C MET A 61 8.51 8.43 -10.41
N ARG A 62 9.41 7.48 -10.77
CA ARG A 62 10.48 6.99 -9.90
C ARG A 62 11.29 8.12 -9.29
N ASN A 63 11.67 9.11 -10.11
CA ASN A 63 12.50 10.22 -9.64
C ASN A 63 11.75 11.14 -8.65
N TRP A 64 10.41 11.16 -8.67
CA TRP A 64 9.59 12.02 -7.82
C TRP A 64 9.11 11.35 -6.53
N TYR A 65 8.70 10.08 -6.58
CA TYR A 65 8.30 9.32 -5.39
C TYR A 65 9.46 9.21 -4.39
N ILE A 66 10.68 9.05 -4.90
CA ILE A 66 11.92 9.05 -4.12
C ILE A 66 12.14 10.39 -3.40
N ILE A 67 11.77 11.52 -4.01
CA ILE A 67 11.88 12.85 -3.39
C ILE A 67 10.91 13.01 -2.22
N LYS A 68 9.71 12.41 -2.28
CA LYS A 68 8.71 12.52 -1.20
C LYS A 68 9.04 11.62 0.02
N GLN A 69 9.69 10.47 -0.19
CA GLN A 69 10.23 9.66 0.92
C GLN A 69 11.48 10.27 1.59
N ARG A 70 12.10 11.32 1.02
CA ARG A 70 13.25 12.01 1.64
C ARG A 70 12.93 12.59 3.01
N ASN A 71 11.72 13.12 3.21
CA ASN A 71 11.33 13.72 4.50
C ASN A 71 10.97 12.68 5.57
N PHE A 72 10.75 11.42 5.19
CA PHE A 72 10.28 10.37 6.10
C PHE A 72 11.40 9.45 6.59
N LYS A 73 12.47 9.28 5.79
CA LYS A 73 13.58 8.36 6.10
C LYS A 73 14.79 9.03 6.73
N LEU A 74 14.96 10.35 6.56
CA LEU A 74 16.03 11.11 7.22
C LEU A 74 15.88 11.12 8.76
N THR A 75 14.65 11.03 9.26
CA THR A 75 14.35 11.01 10.70
C THR A 75 14.70 9.65 11.34
N PHE A 76 14.49 8.53 10.65
CA PHE A 76 14.71 7.19 11.24
C PHE A 76 16.15 6.63 11.13
N LEU A 77 16.92 7.00 10.11
CA LEU A 77 18.29 6.49 9.94
C LEU A 77 19.31 7.15 10.89
N ASN A 78 19.07 8.38 11.33
CA ASN A 78 19.88 9.03 12.37
C ASN A 78 19.71 8.35 13.74
N VAL A 79 18.53 7.80 14.05
CA VAL A 79 18.26 7.10 15.32
C VAL A 79 18.89 5.70 15.37
N THR A 80 19.00 5.01 14.22
CA THR A 80 19.53 3.63 14.19
C THR A 80 21.04 3.52 13.94
N ALA A 81 21.69 4.53 13.34
CA ALA A 81 23.14 4.55 13.18
C ALA A 81 23.90 4.74 14.50
N LEU A 82 23.24 5.25 15.56
CA LEU A 82 23.86 5.52 16.85
C LEU A 82 23.88 4.33 17.81
N LYS A 83 23.14 3.26 17.52
CA LYS A 83 23.05 2.11 18.44
C LYS A 83 24.13 1.02 18.21
N LYS A 84 25.01 1.16 17.20
CA LYS A 84 25.94 0.05 16.85
C LYS A 84 27.43 0.40 16.71
N LYS A 85 27.87 1.59 17.14
CA LYS A 85 29.31 1.95 17.11
C LYS A 85 29.74 2.82 18.29
N SER A 86 29.34 2.45 19.50
CA SER A 86 30.00 2.89 20.73
C SER A 86 31.03 1.85 21.14
N ASN A 87 32.19 1.84 20.46
CA ASN A 87 33.48 1.47 21.04
C ASN A 87 34.60 1.75 20.02
N LYS A 88 35.49 2.67 20.42
CA LYS A 88 36.72 3.10 19.74
C LYS A 88 36.55 3.75 18.37
N PHE A 89 36.27 5.06 18.33
CA PHE A 89 36.80 5.92 17.27
C PHE A 89 37.19 7.27 17.86
N LYS A 90 38.49 7.52 17.97
CA LYS A 90 39.07 8.84 18.26
C LYS A 90 38.86 9.69 17.01
N PHE A 91 38.01 10.70 17.08
CA PHE A 91 37.84 11.67 16.00
C PHE A 91 38.89 12.76 16.17
N LYS A 92 39.80 12.88 15.19
CA LYS A 92 40.61 14.08 14.99
C LYS A 92 39.70 15.12 14.35
N GLU A 93 39.48 16.23 15.04
CA GLU A 93 38.88 17.43 14.46
C GLU A 93 39.83 18.01 13.42
N SER A 94 39.39 18.01 12.16
CA SER A 94 39.87 18.98 11.18
C SER A 94 38.65 19.54 10.46
N TYR A 95 38.37 20.80 10.73
CA TYR A 95 37.47 21.65 9.94
C TYR A 95 37.86 21.61 8.46
N ILE A 96 36.86 21.72 7.57
CA ILE A 96 36.84 22.45 6.29
C ILE A 96 35.78 21.82 5.36
N GLY A 97 34.78 22.62 5.01
CA GLY A 97 33.93 22.43 3.84
C GLY A 97 32.59 21.76 4.13
N GLU A 98 31.54 22.57 4.23
CA GLU A 98 30.12 22.18 4.17
C GLU A 98 29.82 21.47 2.85
N LYS A 99 30.12 20.17 2.78
CA LYS A 99 29.58 19.30 1.75
C LYS A 99 28.41 18.57 2.38
N GLU A 100 27.19 18.94 1.98
CA GLU A 100 25.94 18.34 2.46
C GLU A 100 26.11 16.82 2.64
N PRO A 101 25.82 16.26 3.83
CA PRO A 101 26.20 14.91 4.24
C PRO A 101 25.35 13.80 3.59
N ASN A 102 24.89 13.98 2.35
CA ASN A 102 23.98 13.06 1.69
C ASN A 102 24.63 12.22 0.57
N TYR A 103 25.94 11.91 0.67
CA TYR A 103 26.61 10.98 -0.27
C TYR A 103 26.23 9.50 -0.03
N TYR A 104 25.71 9.16 1.15
CA TYR A 104 25.33 7.79 1.51
C TYR A 104 23.98 7.37 0.88
N LEU A 105 23.01 8.28 0.81
CA LEU A 105 21.66 8.01 0.29
C LEU A 105 21.68 7.56 -1.19
N PRO A 106 22.36 8.24 -2.12
CA PRO A 106 22.43 7.83 -3.53
C PRO A 106 22.97 6.41 -3.70
N LYS A 107 23.96 6.01 -2.88
CA LYS A 107 24.51 4.64 -2.90
C LYS A 107 23.51 3.61 -2.39
N VAL A 108 22.76 3.92 -1.33
CA VAL A 108 21.68 3.03 -0.84
C VAL A 108 20.53 2.96 -1.84
N TYR A 109 20.17 4.06 -2.50
CA TYR A 109 19.13 4.07 -3.53
C TYR A 109 19.53 3.30 -4.78
N LYS A 110 20.79 3.39 -5.21
CA LYS A 110 21.30 2.55 -6.29
C LYS A 110 21.15 1.07 -5.94
N ARG A 111 21.38 0.69 -4.67
CA ARG A 111 21.16 -0.68 -4.19
C ARG A 111 19.69 -1.07 -4.13
N VAL A 112 18.80 -0.22 -3.58
CA VAL A 112 17.36 -0.51 -3.51
C VAL A 112 16.73 -0.56 -4.90
N ASN A 113 17.08 0.36 -5.80
CA ASN A 113 16.62 0.29 -7.19
C ASN A 113 17.15 -0.94 -7.90
N ASN A 114 18.41 -1.32 -7.68
CA ASN A 114 18.93 -2.57 -8.22
C ASN A 114 18.18 -3.78 -7.64
N ILE A 115 17.77 -3.76 -6.37
CA ILE A 115 16.97 -4.84 -5.76
C ILE A 115 15.56 -4.86 -6.35
N ILE A 116 14.87 -3.72 -6.45
CA ILE A 116 13.51 -3.67 -7.04
C ILE A 116 13.55 -4.09 -8.51
N TYR A 117 14.52 -3.59 -9.27
CA TYR A 117 14.69 -3.95 -10.67
C TYR A 117 15.06 -5.43 -10.81
N ALA A 118 15.95 -5.95 -9.95
CA ALA A 118 16.25 -7.37 -9.92
C ALA A 118 15.01 -8.22 -9.57
N VAL A 119 14.23 -7.82 -8.58
CA VAL A 119 13.09 -8.59 -8.07
C VAL A 119 11.88 -8.54 -9.01
N ILE A 120 11.70 -7.47 -9.79
CA ILE A 120 10.58 -7.35 -10.75
C ILE A 120 11.00 -7.78 -12.15
N ALA A 121 12.13 -7.27 -12.66
CA ALA A 121 12.56 -7.50 -14.04
C ALA A 121 13.14 -8.91 -14.25
N ILE A 122 13.90 -9.46 -13.29
CA ILE A 122 14.51 -10.79 -13.48
C ILE A 122 13.43 -11.87 -13.55
N PRO A 123 12.46 -11.98 -12.61
CA PRO A 123 11.43 -13.02 -12.71
C PRO A 123 10.54 -12.87 -13.94
N THR A 124 10.22 -11.65 -14.37
CA THR A 124 9.41 -11.41 -15.59
C THR A 124 10.17 -11.77 -16.86
N ILE A 125 11.45 -11.43 -16.96
CA ILE A 125 12.29 -11.82 -18.10
C ILE A 125 12.53 -13.33 -18.11
N VAL A 126 12.83 -13.94 -16.96
CA VAL A 126 13.03 -15.40 -16.84
C VAL A 126 11.77 -16.16 -17.21
N THR A 127 10.60 -15.75 -16.69
CA THR A 127 9.32 -16.38 -17.06
C THR A 127 9.01 -16.21 -18.54
N LEU A 128 9.29 -15.04 -19.14
CA LEU A 128 9.16 -14.83 -20.57
C LEU A 128 10.06 -15.78 -21.37
N ILE A 129 11.35 -15.88 -21.02
CA ILE A 129 12.31 -16.76 -21.69
C ILE A 129 11.89 -18.22 -21.57
N ILE A 130 11.52 -18.69 -20.36
CA ILE A 130 11.03 -20.06 -20.15
C ILE A 130 9.79 -20.32 -21.00
N THR A 131 8.87 -19.36 -21.07
CA THR A 131 7.66 -19.48 -21.90
C THR A 131 8.02 -19.60 -23.38
N ILE A 132 8.98 -18.79 -23.88
CA ILE A 132 9.47 -18.86 -25.26
C ILE A 132 10.14 -20.21 -25.53
N ILE A 133 11.01 -20.70 -24.63
CA ILE A 133 11.72 -21.99 -24.79
C ILE A 133 10.72 -23.14 -24.84
N ILE A 134 9.77 -23.19 -23.91
CA ILE A 134 8.75 -24.24 -23.88
C ILE A 134 7.89 -24.18 -25.13
N HIS A 135 7.52 -22.98 -25.58
CA HIS A 135 6.73 -22.80 -26.78
C HIS A 135 7.50 -23.23 -28.04
N ALA A 136 8.78 -22.87 -28.16
CA ALA A 136 9.64 -23.29 -29.26
C ALA A 136 9.82 -24.81 -29.31
N ASN A 137 10.06 -25.44 -28.15
CA ASN A 137 10.20 -26.90 -28.05
C ASN A 137 8.89 -27.65 -28.30
N SER A 138 7.75 -27.01 -28.05
CA SER A 138 6.41 -27.59 -28.20
C SER A 138 5.64 -26.98 -29.37
N TYR A 139 6.34 -26.40 -30.36
CA TYR A 139 5.70 -25.62 -31.41
C TYR A 139 4.67 -26.42 -32.22
N SER A 140 4.97 -27.70 -32.49
CA SER A 140 4.05 -28.62 -33.17
C SER A 140 2.77 -28.93 -32.38
N LEU A 141 2.78 -28.74 -31.06
CA LEU A 141 1.63 -28.94 -30.16
C LEU A 141 0.89 -27.62 -29.86
N CYS A 142 1.55 -26.48 -30.09
CA CYS A 142 1.09 -25.14 -29.69
C CYS A 142 1.21 -24.14 -30.85
N GLU A 143 0.62 -24.41 -32.01
CA GLU A 143 0.57 -23.38 -33.06
C GLU A 143 -0.26 -22.17 -32.59
N PHE A 144 0.25 -20.95 -32.82
CA PHE A 144 -0.44 -19.69 -32.51
C PHE A 144 -1.80 -19.54 -33.23
N THR A 145 -1.99 -20.31 -34.30
CA THR A 145 -3.20 -20.42 -35.09
C THR A 145 -3.62 -21.88 -35.14
N PRO A 146 -4.49 -22.35 -34.25
CA PRO A 146 -4.96 -23.72 -34.33
C PRO A 146 -5.80 -23.88 -35.60
N LYS A 147 -5.36 -24.77 -36.50
CA LYS A 147 -6.23 -25.38 -37.51
C LYS A 147 -7.19 -26.33 -36.77
N ASP A 148 -8.44 -25.90 -36.68
CA ASP A 148 -9.66 -26.71 -36.59
C ASP A 148 -10.11 -27.33 -35.25
N ASN A 149 -9.28 -27.50 -34.21
CA ASN A 149 -9.77 -28.08 -32.94
C ASN A 149 -9.89 -27.05 -31.81
N SER A 150 -11.02 -27.05 -31.10
CA SER A 150 -11.24 -26.19 -29.93
C SER A 150 -10.31 -26.59 -28.79
N ALA A 151 -9.87 -25.63 -27.95
CA ALA A 151 -9.00 -25.91 -26.79
C ALA A 151 -9.60 -26.95 -25.82
N THR A 152 -10.93 -27.05 -25.81
CA THR A 152 -11.74 -28.06 -25.09
C THR A 152 -11.63 -29.47 -25.71
N GLU A 153 -11.54 -29.61 -27.02
CA GLU A 153 -11.31 -30.91 -27.68
C GLU A 153 -9.88 -31.38 -27.51
N GLN A 154 -8.91 -30.45 -27.53
CA GLN A 154 -7.53 -30.77 -27.18
C GLN A 154 -7.41 -31.21 -25.72
N LEU A 155 -8.22 -30.65 -24.81
CA LEU A 155 -8.32 -31.07 -23.41
C LEU A 155 -8.89 -32.49 -23.23
N LYS A 156 -9.80 -32.90 -24.10
CA LYS A 156 -10.36 -34.26 -24.13
C LYS A 156 -9.40 -35.29 -24.74
N SER A 157 -8.53 -34.87 -25.66
CA SER A 157 -7.47 -35.75 -26.15
C SER A 157 -6.39 -35.87 -25.06
N ASN A 158 -5.91 -37.09 -24.81
CA ASN A 158 -4.97 -37.41 -23.72
C ASN A 158 -3.61 -36.65 -23.79
N ASN A 159 -3.39 -35.80 -24.80
CA ASN A 159 -2.16 -35.03 -24.99
C ASN A 159 -2.16 -33.62 -24.35
N SER A 160 -3.26 -33.17 -23.75
CA SER A 160 -3.34 -31.82 -23.15
C SER A 160 -2.59 -31.61 -21.84
N GLY A 161 -2.14 -32.69 -21.19
CA GLY A 161 -1.48 -32.61 -19.87
C GLY A 161 -0.30 -31.63 -19.84
N ASN A 162 0.48 -31.58 -20.92
CA ASN A 162 1.71 -30.79 -20.98
C ASN A 162 1.46 -29.27 -21.02
N LEU A 163 0.34 -28.82 -21.58
CA LEU A 163 -0.02 -27.40 -21.69
C LEU A 163 -0.38 -26.79 -20.33
N PHE A 164 -0.96 -27.59 -19.43
CA PHE A 164 -1.29 -27.16 -18.07
C PHE A 164 -0.07 -27.08 -17.16
N VAL A 165 0.93 -27.94 -17.38
CA VAL A 165 2.20 -27.93 -16.64
C VAL A 165 2.91 -26.58 -16.79
N VAL A 166 2.89 -25.97 -17.98
CA VAL A 166 3.53 -24.66 -18.21
C VAL A 166 2.89 -23.55 -17.37
N ALA A 167 1.56 -23.50 -17.33
CA ALA A 167 0.84 -22.51 -16.54
C ALA A 167 1.06 -22.72 -15.02
N GLN A 168 1.11 -23.98 -14.57
CA GLN A 168 1.42 -24.32 -13.19
C GLN A 168 2.84 -23.92 -12.80
N ILE A 169 3.85 -24.26 -13.62
CA ILE A 169 5.26 -23.88 -13.40
C ILE A 169 5.39 -22.35 -13.34
N SER A 170 4.78 -21.63 -14.29
CA SER A 170 4.80 -20.17 -14.30
C SER A 170 4.16 -19.56 -13.05
N GLY A 171 3.00 -20.10 -12.63
CA GLY A 171 2.33 -19.69 -11.39
C GLY A 171 3.18 -19.92 -10.14
N ILE A 172 3.88 -21.05 -10.04
CA ILE A 172 4.79 -21.37 -8.93
C ILE A 172 5.98 -20.39 -8.92
N ILE A 173 6.60 -20.13 -10.07
CA ILE A 173 7.72 -19.16 -10.18
C ILE A 173 7.26 -17.78 -9.72
N MET A 174 6.09 -17.32 -10.16
CA MET A 174 5.51 -16.05 -9.72
C MET A 174 5.21 -16.03 -8.21
N ALA A 175 4.67 -17.10 -7.65
CA ALA A 175 4.42 -17.20 -6.21
C ALA A 175 5.72 -17.11 -5.39
N ILE A 176 6.80 -17.77 -5.84
CA ILE A 176 8.12 -17.69 -5.21
C ILE A 176 8.66 -16.25 -5.28
N ALA A 177 8.59 -15.60 -6.46
CA ALA A 177 9.02 -14.22 -6.63
C ALA A 177 8.25 -13.24 -5.72
N LEU A 178 6.94 -13.43 -5.59
CA LEU A 178 6.09 -12.63 -4.69
C LEU A 178 6.42 -12.87 -3.22
N THR A 179 6.75 -14.11 -2.83
CA THR A 179 7.18 -14.45 -1.47
C THR A 179 8.52 -13.81 -1.14
N ILE A 180 9.46 -13.77 -2.09
CA ILE A 180 10.72 -13.04 -1.95
C ILE A 180 10.46 -11.54 -1.81
N MET A 181 9.53 -10.97 -2.59
CA MET A 181 9.09 -9.57 -2.41
C MET A 181 8.53 -9.33 -1.02
N LEU A 182 7.69 -10.24 -0.50
CA LEU A 182 7.11 -10.15 0.83
C LEU A 182 8.20 -10.08 1.90
N PHE A 183 9.24 -10.90 1.78
CA PHE A 183 10.38 -10.90 2.69
C PHE A 183 11.12 -9.55 2.69
N PHE A 184 11.37 -8.96 1.51
CA PHE A 184 12.01 -7.65 1.42
C PHE A 184 11.11 -6.52 1.94
N LEU A 185 9.81 -6.56 1.64
CA LEU A 185 8.84 -5.59 2.14
C LEU A 185 8.67 -5.68 3.66
N ALA A 186 8.73 -6.88 4.23
CA ALA A 186 8.68 -7.10 5.68
C ALA A 186 9.85 -6.38 6.39
N LYS A 187 11.01 -6.27 5.74
CA LYS A 187 12.18 -5.54 6.27
C LYS A 187 12.11 -4.02 6.10
N VAL A 188 11.18 -3.50 5.31
CA VAL A 188 10.94 -2.05 5.25
C VAL A 188 10.25 -1.62 6.56
N LYS A 189 10.88 -0.70 7.30
CA LYS A 189 10.23 -0.04 8.44
C LYS A 189 9.29 1.02 7.87
N ASP A 190 7.99 0.81 8.07
CA ASP A 190 6.94 1.79 7.82
C ASP A 190 6.52 2.32 9.19
N SER A 191 6.51 3.63 9.39
CA SER A 191 6.14 4.21 10.69
C SER A 191 4.62 4.41 10.83
N SER A 192 3.86 4.23 9.75
CA SER A 192 2.40 4.24 9.80
C SER A 192 1.85 2.83 10.07
N LYS A 193 0.99 2.70 11.08
CA LYS A 193 0.42 1.40 11.55
C LYS A 193 -0.35 0.65 10.45
N TYR A 194 -0.88 1.36 9.45
CA TYR A 194 -1.60 0.81 8.28
C TYR A 194 -1.10 1.42 6.95
N GLY A 195 0.21 1.60 6.82
CA GLY A 195 0.83 2.24 5.66
C GLY A 195 0.84 1.44 4.36
N ALA A 196 1.59 1.95 3.39
CA ALA A 196 1.84 1.30 2.10
C ALA A 196 2.43 -0.11 2.28
N LYS A 197 3.14 -0.38 3.39
CA LYS A 197 3.57 -1.73 3.74
C LYS A 197 2.39 -2.68 3.96
N PHE A 198 1.36 -2.28 4.70
CA PHE A 198 0.19 -3.11 4.96
C PHE A 198 -0.59 -3.39 3.67
N GLU A 199 -0.78 -2.37 2.82
CA GLU A 199 -1.42 -2.54 1.50
C GLU A 199 -0.62 -3.51 0.60
N CYS A 200 0.70 -3.35 0.52
CA CYS A 200 1.54 -4.27 -0.28
C CYS A 200 1.56 -5.69 0.30
N VAL A 201 1.69 -5.84 1.62
CA VAL A 201 1.70 -7.15 2.29
C VAL A 201 0.37 -7.86 2.13
N SER A 202 -0.75 -7.18 2.38
CA SER A 202 -2.11 -7.74 2.22
C SER A 202 -2.38 -8.14 0.77
N THR A 203 -1.96 -7.30 -0.19
CA THR A 203 -2.06 -7.64 -1.62
C THR A 203 -1.24 -8.88 -1.97
N ILE A 204 0.00 -9.00 -1.47
CA ILE A 204 0.83 -10.18 -1.73
C ILE A 204 0.24 -11.45 -1.10
N ILE A 205 -0.25 -11.36 0.14
CA ILE A 205 -0.92 -12.48 0.81
C ILE A 205 -2.14 -12.93 0.00
N LEU A 206 -2.95 -11.98 -0.47
CA LEU A 206 -4.11 -12.27 -1.33
C LEU A 206 -3.68 -12.99 -2.62
N ILE A 207 -2.61 -12.57 -3.28
CA ILE A 207 -2.11 -13.23 -4.50
C ILE A 207 -1.64 -14.66 -4.20
N VAL A 208 -0.93 -14.86 -3.09
CA VAL A 208 -0.44 -16.20 -2.69
C VAL A 208 -1.63 -17.13 -2.43
N VAL A 209 -2.63 -16.67 -1.67
CA VAL A 209 -3.85 -17.46 -1.38
C VAL A 209 -4.59 -17.82 -2.68
N ILE A 210 -4.79 -16.85 -3.58
CA ILE A 210 -5.46 -17.09 -4.86
C ILE A 210 -4.68 -18.07 -5.73
N THR A 211 -3.35 -17.96 -5.75
CA THR A 211 -2.49 -18.89 -6.51
C THR A 211 -2.56 -20.31 -5.94
N ILE A 212 -2.60 -20.47 -4.62
CA ILE A 212 -2.76 -21.78 -3.96
C ILE A 212 -4.13 -22.37 -4.29
N ILE A 213 -5.21 -21.59 -4.19
CA ILE A 213 -6.56 -22.05 -4.55
C ILE A 213 -6.59 -22.51 -6.01
N ASN A 214 -6.01 -21.72 -6.92
CA ASN A 214 -5.93 -22.07 -8.34
C ASN A 214 -5.12 -23.36 -8.57
N PHE A 215 -4.02 -23.55 -7.84
CA PHE A 215 -3.23 -24.78 -7.91
C PHE A 215 -4.02 -26.01 -7.44
N VAL A 216 -4.69 -25.92 -6.29
CA VAL A 216 -5.53 -27.00 -5.73
C VAL A 216 -6.68 -27.34 -6.70
N LEU A 217 -7.35 -26.32 -7.24
CA LEU A 217 -8.42 -26.52 -8.22
C LEU A 217 -7.92 -27.27 -9.46
N ASN A 218 -6.79 -26.86 -10.03
CA ASN A 218 -6.24 -27.54 -11.20
C ASN A 218 -5.78 -28.97 -10.90
N SER A 219 -5.19 -29.22 -9.73
CA SER A 219 -4.79 -30.57 -9.30
C SER A 219 -6.01 -31.49 -9.14
N ASN A 220 -7.09 -30.99 -8.54
CA ASN A 220 -8.33 -31.74 -8.37
C ASN A 220 -9.00 -32.07 -9.71
N VAL A 221 -9.05 -31.11 -10.64
CA VAL A 221 -9.60 -31.34 -11.99
C VAL A 221 -8.77 -32.38 -12.74
N GLN A 222 -7.43 -32.28 -12.71
CA GLN A 222 -6.54 -33.23 -13.37
C GLN A 222 -6.68 -34.64 -12.81
N SER A 223 -6.78 -34.79 -11.48
CA SER A 223 -7.01 -36.09 -10.85
C SER A 223 -8.39 -36.68 -11.19
N SER A 224 -9.41 -35.83 -11.30
CA SER A 224 -10.77 -36.25 -11.64
C SER A 224 -10.88 -36.72 -13.09
N ILE A 225 -10.23 -36.02 -14.03
CA ILE A 225 -10.14 -36.44 -15.43
C ILE A 225 -9.39 -37.77 -15.55
N GLY A 226 -8.28 -37.94 -14.82
CA GLY A 226 -7.56 -39.21 -14.77
C GLY A 226 -8.42 -40.38 -14.30
N ARG A 227 -9.21 -40.18 -13.24
CA ARG A 227 -10.18 -41.20 -12.75
C ARG A 227 -11.30 -41.45 -13.76
N PHE A 228 -11.82 -40.41 -14.41
CA PHE A 228 -12.90 -40.56 -15.39
C PHE A 228 -12.44 -41.31 -16.65
N ASN A 229 -11.22 -41.07 -17.12
CA ASN A 229 -10.62 -41.81 -18.24
C ASN A 229 -10.32 -43.27 -17.86
N PHE A 230 -9.92 -43.54 -16.61
CA PHE A 230 -9.73 -44.89 -16.11
C PHE A 230 -11.07 -45.66 -16.02
N LEU A 231 -12.11 -45.03 -15.48
CA LEU A 231 -13.43 -45.63 -15.34
C LEU A 231 -14.14 -45.78 -16.69
N SER A 232 -14.01 -44.82 -17.61
CA SER A 232 -14.58 -44.95 -18.96
C SER A 232 -13.84 -46.00 -19.79
N GLY A 233 -12.51 -46.09 -19.66
CA GLY A 233 -11.71 -47.16 -20.26
C GLY A 233 -12.12 -48.54 -19.77
N GLN A 234 -12.29 -48.72 -18.45
CA GLN A 234 -12.78 -49.99 -17.89
C GLN A 234 -14.24 -50.30 -18.27
N ALA A 235 -15.13 -49.31 -18.26
CA ALA A 235 -16.54 -49.51 -18.61
C ALA A 235 -16.74 -49.81 -20.11
N ILE A 236 -15.93 -49.21 -20.99
CA ILE A 236 -15.93 -49.51 -22.43
C ILE A 236 -15.28 -50.87 -22.69
N ALA A 237 -14.20 -51.23 -21.98
CA ALA A 237 -13.58 -52.55 -22.09
C ALA A 237 -14.51 -53.68 -21.59
N MET A 238 -15.24 -53.48 -20.48
CA MET A 238 -16.26 -54.42 -20.00
C MET A 238 -17.48 -54.48 -20.93
N LYS A 239 -17.93 -53.35 -21.50
CA LYS A 239 -19.05 -53.37 -22.46
C LYS A 239 -18.71 -53.95 -23.83
N LEU A 240 -17.46 -53.85 -24.29
CA LEU A 240 -17.02 -54.51 -25.52
C LEU A 240 -16.78 -56.02 -25.36
N THR A 241 -16.57 -56.51 -24.14
CA THR A 241 -16.38 -57.95 -23.89
C THR A 241 -17.68 -58.69 -23.59
N GLU A 242 -18.74 -58.02 -23.13
CA GLU A 242 -20.01 -58.70 -22.78
C GLU A 242 -21.27 -58.20 -23.51
N GLY A 243 -21.23 -57.06 -24.23
CA GLY A 243 -22.46 -56.32 -24.54
C GLY A 243 -22.88 -56.13 -26.01
N THR A 244 -22.04 -56.44 -27.00
CA THR A 244 -22.37 -56.11 -28.40
C THR A 244 -23.35 -57.08 -29.07
N THR A 245 -23.72 -58.20 -28.45
CA THR A 245 -24.69 -59.14 -29.04
C THR A 245 -26.10 -59.00 -28.47
N GLN A 246 -26.29 -58.50 -27.24
CA GLN A 246 -27.64 -58.44 -26.62
C GLN A 246 -28.38 -57.10 -26.77
N TYR A 247 -27.68 -55.98 -26.97
CA TYR A 247 -28.35 -54.67 -26.95
C TYR A 247 -29.09 -54.33 -28.26
N TYR A 248 -28.72 -54.93 -29.40
CA TYR A 248 -29.45 -54.74 -30.66
C TYR A 248 -30.72 -55.59 -30.77
N GLN A 249 -30.86 -56.68 -29.99
CA GLN A 249 -32.09 -57.48 -29.99
C GLN A 249 -33.22 -56.87 -29.15
N HIS A 250 -32.94 -55.91 -28.27
CA HIS A 250 -33.95 -55.37 -27.37
C HIS A 250 -34.61 -54.05 -27.85
N ILE A 251 -34.13 -53.46 -28.94
CA ILE A 251 -34.73 -52.25 -29.56
C ILE A 251 -35.75 -52.62 -30.66
N GLU A 252 -35.68 -53.83 -31.22
CA GLU A 252 -36.65 -54.28 -32.24
C GLU A 252 -37.98 -54.78 -31.66
N ASN A 253 -38.02 -55.19 -30.38
CA ASN A 253 -39.25 -55.65 -29.75
C ASN A 253 -39.83 -54.55 -28.86
N GLY A 254 -40.71 -53.78 -29.48
CA GLY A 254 -41.37 -52.59 -28.94
C GLY A 254 -41.92 -52.74 -27.51
N GLY A 255 -41.68 -51.70 -26.72
CA GLY A 255 -42.22 -51.54 -25.38
C GLY A 255 -41.84 -50.17 -24.82
N LEU A 256 -42.59 -49.15 -25.24
CA LEU A 256 -42.40 -47.76 -24.83
C LEU A 256 -42.91 -47.56 -23.38
N GLN A 257 -42.15 -48.05 -22.38
CA GLN A 257 -42.37 -47.64 -21.00
C GLN A 257 -41.74 -46.28 -20.76
N LYS A 258 -42.59 -45.26 -20.56
CA LYS A 258 -42.20 -43.92 -20.08
C LYS A 258 -41.48 -44.07 -18.74
N PRO A 259 -40.20 -43.67 -18.60
CA PRO A 259 -39.55 -43.64 -17.31
C PRO A 259 -40.16 -42.51 -16.47
N GLY A 260 -41.07 -42.88 -15.57
CA GLY A 260 -41.69 -42.00 -14.59
C GLY A 260 -40.80 -41.84 -13.37
N SER A 261 -39.95 -40.82 -13.41
CA SER A 261 -39.53 -39.98 -12.27
C SER A 261 -38.32 -39.19 -12.75
N SER A 262 -38.54 -37.91 -13.09
CA SER A 262 -37.45 -36.99 -13.43
C SER A 262 -36.47 -36.95 -12.27
N PRO A 263 -35.19 -37.33 -12.46
CA PRO A 263 -34.21 -37.24 -11.40
C PRO A 263 -34.12 -35.78 -10.96
N GLU A 264 -34.36 -35.52 -9.67
CA GLU A 264 -34.26 -34.18 -9.13
C GLU A 264 -32.88 -33.60 -9.49
N PRO A 265 -32.83 -32.39 -10.07
CA PRO A 265 -31.56 -31.79 -10.44
C PRO A 265 -30.80 -31.51 -9.15
N PHE A 266 -29.83 -32.37 -8.84
CA PHE A 266 -28.84 -32.14 -7.80
C PHE A 266 -28.10 -30.84 -8.11
N LYS A 267 -28.63 -29.71 -7.60
CA LYS A 267 -28.01 -28.38 -7.57
C LYS A 267 -26.86 -28.42 -6.58
N THR A 268 -25.83 -29.22 -6.88
CA THR A 268 -24.61 -29.19 -6.07
C THR A 268 -23.80 -27.96 -6.46
N PRO A 269 -23.16 -27.28 -5.50
CA PRO A 269 -22.25 -26.15 -5.76
C PRO A 269 -21.16 -26.51 -6.79
N ILE A 270 -20.82 -27.80 -6.89
CA ILE A 270 -19.90 -28.37 -7.90
C ILE A 270 -20.31 -27.98 -9.33
N PHE A 271 -21.61 -27.95 -9.66
CA PHE A 271 -22.07 -27.59 -11.00
C PHE A 271 -21.84 -26.11 -11.33
N LEU A 272 -22.06 -25.23 -10.35
CA LEU A 272 -21.74 -23.80 -10.48
C LEU A 272 -20.22 -23.60 -10.65
N PHE A 273 -19.42 -24.36 -9.89
CA PHE A 273 -17.97 -24.35 -10.00
C PHE A 273 -17.46 -24.85 -11.36
N LEU A 274 -18.04 -25.94 -11.91
CA LEU A 274 -17.72 -26.44 -13.24
C LEU A 274 -18.10 -25.43 -14.32
N LYS A 275 -19.29 -24.81 -14.22
CA LYS A 275 -19.68 -23.73 -15.13
C LYS A 275 -18.73 -22.54 -15.06
N MET A 276 -18.33 -22.11 -13.86
CA MET A 276 -17.32 -21.06 -13.71
C MET A 276 -15.97 -21.48 -14.27
N TYR A 277 -15.53 -22.72 -14.05
CA TYR A 277 -14.28 -23.26 -14.58
C TYR A 277 -14.29 -23.25 -16.11
N ASP A 278 -15.36 -23.77 -16.74
CA ASP A 278 -15.51 -23.78 -18.19
C ASP A 278 -15.62 -22.35 -18.76
N TYR A 279 -16.41 -21.49 -18.12
CA TYR A 279 -16.58 -20.10 -18.53
C TYR A 279 -15.26 -19.32 -18.47
N THR A 280 -14.44 -19.60 -17.46
CA THR A 280 -13.12 -18.98 -17.27
C THR A 280 -12.00 -19.70 -18.03
N LYS A 281 -12.34 -20.71 -18.85
CA LYS A 281 -11.40 -21.57 -19.60
C LYS A 281 -10.32 -22.16 -18.69
N GLY A 282 -10.75 -22.76 -17.59
CA GLY A 282 -9.90 -23.34 -16.57
C GLY A 282 -9.30 -22.32 -15.60
N GLY A 283 -10.08 -21.31 -15.19
CA GLY A 283 -9.64 -20.29 -14.23
C GLY A 283 -8.75 -19.18 -14.81
N ARG A 284 -8.32 -19.29 -16.07
CA ARG A 284 -7.38 -18.36 -16.72
C ARG A 284 -7.94 -16.94 -16.81
N ALA A 285 -9.22 -16.80 -17.16
CA ALA A 285 -9.89 -15.51 -17.28
C ALA A 285 -10.03 -14.80 -15.92
N LEU A 286 -10.43 -15.55 -14.89
CA LEU A 286 -10.61 -15.05 -13.54
C LEU A 286 -9.26 -14.64 -12.94
N PHE A 287 -8.21 -15.43 -13.16
CA PHE A 287 -6.85 -15.08 -12.77
C PHE A 287 -6.37 -13.79 -13.47
N GLY A 288 -6.69 -13.62 -14.75
CA GLY A 288 -6.42 -12.39 -15.50
C GLY A 288 -7.11 -11.16 -14.88
N ILE A 289 -8.41 -11.25 -14.59
CA ILE A 289 -9.18 -10.16 -13.98
C ILE A 289 -8.64 -9.78 -12.60
N ILE A 290 -8.36 -10.78 -11.75
CA ILE A 290 -7.81 -10.51 -10.42
C ILE A 290 -6.41 -9.91 -10.53
N SER A 291 -5.57 -10.41 -11.44
CA SER A 291 -4.24 -9.83 -11.69
C SER A 291 -4.31 -8.37 -12.17
N CYS A 292 -5.26 -8.05 -13.06
CA CYS A 292 -5.54 -6.66 -13.48
C CYS A 292 -5.91 -5.79 -12.28
N TYR A 293 -6.84 -6.26 -11.46
CA TYR A 293 -7.31 -5.53 -10.28
C TYR A 293 -6.15 -5.26 -9.31
N ILE A 294 -5.31 -6.26 -9.05
CA ILE A 294 -4.14 -6.15 -8.20
C ILE A 294 -3.16 -5.11 -8.72
N ILE A 295 -2.77 -5.17 -10.00
CA ILE A 295 -1.86 -4.19 -10.61
C ILE A 295 -2.46 -2.78 -10.55
N PHE A 296 -3.76 -2.67 -10.81
CA PHE A 296 -4.47 -1.40 -10.72
C PHE A 296 -4.46 -0.84 -9.29
N SER A 297 -4.77 -1.66 -8.29
CA SER A 297 -4.85 -1.21 -6.91
C SER A 297 -3.48 -0.93 -6.29
N SER A 298 -2.46 -1.72 -6.63
CA SER A 298 -1.13 -1.62 -6.00
C SER A 298 -0.18 -0.66 -6.71
N ILE A 299 -0.37 -0.41 -8.02
CA ILE A 299 0.54 0.45 -8.81
C ILE A 299 -0.20 1.69 -9.33
N ILE A 300 -1.31 1.49 -10.04
CA ILE A 300 -1.98 2.59 -10.75
C ILE A 300 -2.62 3.57 -9.77
N LEU A 301 -3.34 3.10 -8.75
CA LEU A 301 -3.97 3.97 -7.75
C LEU A 301 -2.97 4.85 -6.98
N PRO A 302 -1.86 4.32 -6.41
CA PRO A 302 -0.82 5.14 -5.80
C PRO A 302 -0.23 6.17 -6.76
N ILE A 303 0.00 5.79 -8.02
CA ILE A 303 0.50 6.70 -9.07
C ILE A 303 -0.50 7.84 -9.32
N ILE A 304 -1.79 7.55 -9.46
CA ILE A 304 -2.83 8.58 -9.66
C ILE A 304 -2.89 9.52 -8.45
N LYS A 305 -2.88 8.99 -7.21
CA LYS A 305 -2.86 9.79 -5.98
C LYS A 305 -1.61 10.68 -5.91
N CYS A 306 -0.46 10.13 -6.28
CA CYS A 306 0.84 10.79 -6.32
C CYS A 306 0.85 11.94 -7.34
N TYR A 307 0.34 11.70 -8.56
CA TYR A 307 0.19 12.73 -9.60
C TYR A 307 -0.81 13.84 -9.20
N LYS A 308 -1.97 13.47 -8.64
CA LYS A 308 -2.95 14.45 -8.12
C LYS A 308 -2.33 15.32 -7.04
N SER A 309 -1.61 14.72 -6.07
CA SER A 309 -0.89 15.45 -5.03
C SER A 309 0.18 16.39 -5.60
N LYS A 310 0.89 15.99 -6.68
CA LYS A 310 1.86 16.86 -7.35
C LYS A 310 1.18 18.06 -8.02
N LYS A 311 0.12 17.81 -8.78
CA LYS A 311 -0.65 18.85 -9.48
C LYS A 311 -1.24 19.85 -8.48
N GLU A 312 -1.72 19.37 -7.34
CA GLU A 312 -2.20 20.21 -6.25
C GLU A 312 -1.07 21.06 -5.66
N LYS A 313 0.07 20.48 -5.29
CA LYS A 313 1.22 21.25 -4.75
C LYS A 313 1.65 22.40 -5.67
N ASN A 314 1.71 22.16 -6.97
CA ASN A 314 2.09 23.21 -7.94
C ASN A 314 1.05 24.33 -8.02
N LYS A 315 -0.23 24.04 -7.78
CA LYS A 315 -1.30 25.05 -7.78
C LYS A 315 -1.19 26.00 -6.59
N TYR A 316 -0.74 25.49 -5.44
CA TYR A 316 -0.67 26.27 -4.20
C TYR A 316 0.62 27.06 -4.05
N PHE A 317 1.69 26.69 -4.77
CA PHE A 317 3.01 27.30 -4.60
C PHE A 317 3.06 28.82 -4.86
N HIS A 318 2.07 29.37 -5.58
CA HIS A 318 2.00 30.80 -5.89
C HIS A 318 1.01 31.58 -5.00
N GLU A 319 0.20 30.92 -4.17
CA GLU A 319 -0.73 31.64 -3.28
C GLU A 319 0.04 32.13 -2.03
N PRO A 320 -0.02 33.41 -1.64
CA PRO A 320 0.67 33.93 -0.46
C PRO A 320 0.23 33.27 0.85
N THR A 321 -1.00 32.73 0.87
CA THR A 321 -1.56 31.91 1.95
C THR A 321 -0.83 30.57 2.12
N SER A 322 -0.04 30.14 1.15
CA SER A 322 0.76 28.92 1.26
C SER A 322 2.10 29.14 1.94
N SER A 323 2.47 30.37 2.30
CA SER A 323 3.76 30.68 2.93
C SER A 323 3.85 30.19 4.39
N ILE A 324 5.08 29.90 4.84
CA ILE A 324 5.33 29.53 6.24
C ILE A 324 4.98 30.66 7.22
N GLN A 325 5.13 31.92 6.80
CA GLN A 325 4.71 33.09 7.59
C GLN A 325 3.21 33.08 7.84
N TYR A 326 2.41 32.76 6.82
CA TYR A 326 0.97 32.59 7.00
C TYR A 326 0.65 31.41 7.92
N PHE A 327 1.43 30.32 7.85
CA PHE A 327 1.25 29.20 8.77
C PHE A 327 1.52 29.58 10.23
N TYR A 328 2.47 30.47 10.53
CA TYR A 328 2.61 31.01 11.89
C TYR A 328 1.38 31.80 12.35
N LYS A 329 0.73 32.57 11.45
CA LYS A 329 -0.55 33.23 11.77
C LYS A 329 -1.66 32.22 12.08
N VAL A 330 -1.69 31.10 11.36
CA VAL A 330 -2.61 29.98 11.61
C VAL A 330 -2.35 29.37 12.99
N LEU A 331 -1.08 29.10 13.31
CA LEU A 331 -0.67 28.55 14.60
C LEU A 331 -0.95 29.49 15.79
N ASN A 332 -1.02 30.80 15.55
CA ASN A 332 -1.37 31.81 16.56
C ASN A 332 -2.89 32.07 16.63
N SER A 333 -3.71 31.44 15.79
CA SER A 333 -5.16 31.63 15.77
C SER A 333 -5.88 30.44 16.43
N PRO A 334 -6.49 30.60 17.63
CA PRO A 334 -7.18 29.53 18.34
C PRO A 334 -8.20 28.70 17.51
N PRO A 335 -9.09 29.32 16.70
CA PRO A 335 -10.04 28.52 15.90
C PRO A 335 -9.34 27.68 14.82
N LEU A 336 -8.27 28.20 14.20
CA LEU A 336 -7.58 27.49 13.14
C LEU A 336 -6.65 26.39 13.68
N ILE A 337 -6.06 26.58 14.85
CA ILE A 337 -5.24 25.53 15.49
C ILE A 337 -6.08 24.35 15.97
N GLU A 338 -7.30 24.57 16.48
CA GLU A 338 -8.23 23.48 16.82
C GLU A 338 -8.64 22.69 15.59
N GLU A 339 -8.84 23.36 14.47
CA GLU A 339 -9.11 22.67 13.22
C GLU A 339 -7.89 21.89 12.71
N LEU A 340 -6.70 22.49 12.79
CA LEU A 340 -5.43 21.84 12.46
C LEU A 340 -5.20 20.60 13.34
N LYS A 341 -5.54 20.68 14.63
CA LYS A 341 -5.51 19.56 15.59
C LYS A 341 -6.47 18.45 15.15
N SER A 342 -7.69 18.79 14.72
CA SER A 342 -8.65 17.80 14.20
C SER A 342 -8.13 17.06 12.96
N ILE A 343 -7.37 17.75 12.10
CA ILE A 343 -6.69 17.16 10.94
C ILE A 343 -5.54 16.27 11.41
N ALA A 344 -4.72 16.75 12.35
CA ALA A 344 -3.59 16.02 12.89
C ALA A 344 -4.02 14.72 13.59
N ILE A 345 -5.17 14.69 14.28
CA ILE A 345 -5.76 13.47 14.85
C ILE A 345 -6.10 12.45 13.74
N LYS A 346 -6.73 12.90 12.65
CA LYS A 346 -7.07 12.04 11.50
C LYS A 346 -5.83 11.50 10.79
N GLU A 347 -4.76 12.28 10.77
CA GLU A 347 -3.46 11.93 10.15
C GLU A 347 -2.48 11.29 11.15
N PHE A 348 -2.90 10.96 12.38
CA PHE A 348 -2.07 10.37 13.43
C PHE A 348 -0.75 11.12 13.68
N SER A 349 -0.82 12.45 13.78
CA SER A 349 0.31 13.37 13.99
C SER A 349 -0.02 14.50 14.98
N VAL A 350 -0.95 14.23 15.90
CA VAL A 350 -1.46 15.20 16.88
C VAL A 350 -0.38 15.67 17.85
N GLU A 351 0.62 14.83 18.12
CA GLU A 351 1.77 15.13 18.96
C GLU A 351 2.53 16.37 18.51
N ASN A 352 2.58 16.66 17.20
CA ASN A 352 3.25 17.85 16.66
C ASN A 352 2.51 19.15 17.02
N VAL A 353 1.18 19.11 17.01
CA VAL A 353 0.33 20.25 17.39
C VAL A 353 0.40 20.46 18.90
N LEU A 354 0.31 19.37 19.68
CA LEU A 354 0.43 19.40 21.14
C LEU A 354 1.81 19.91 21.59
N PHE A 355 2.88 19.50 20.91
CA PHE A 355 4.23 20.02 21.14
C PHE A 355 4.26 21.54 21.01
N TRP A 356 3.71 22.07 19.90
CA TRP A 356 3.68 23.50 19.65
C TRP A 356 2.88 24.27 20.72
N GLU A 357 1.68 23.79 21.06
CA GLU A 357 0.84 24.41 22.10
C GLU A 357 1.55 24.44 23.46
N ASN A 358 2.15 23.31 23.86
CA ASN A 358 2.88 23.23 25.14
C ASN A 358 4.16 24.08 25.12
N TYR A 359 4.83 24.19 23.98
CA TYR A 359 5.98 25.07 23.82
C TYR A 359 5.57 26.53 24.00
N GLN A 360 4.44 26.96 23.44
CA GLN A 360 3.90 28.30 23.64
C GLN A 360 3.57 28.57 25.12
N VAL A 361 2.99 27.59 25.83
CA VAL A 361 2.75 27.71 27.28
C VAL A 361 4.07 27.89 28.03
N LEU A 362 5.10 27.11 27.70
CA LEU A 362 6.42 27.21 28.32
C LEU A 362 7.03 28.61 28.12
N GLN A 363 6.95 29.16 26.90
CA GLN A 363 7.42 30.52 26.60
C GLN A 363 6.64 31.60 27.37
N LYS A 364 5.31 31.44 27.53
CA LYS A 364 4.50 32.34 28.37
C LYS A 364 4.91 32.29 29.84
N MET A 365 5.31 31.13 30.35
CA MET A 365 5.82 31.01 31.72
C MET A 365 7.16 31.72 31.91
N VAL A 366 8.06 31.57 30.95
CA VAL A 366 9.35 32.28 30.93
C VAL A 366 9.13 33.80 30.92
N TYR A 367 8.23 34.28 30.06
CA TYR A 367 7.86 35.70 30.03
C TYR A 367 7.34 36.18 31.38
N ARG A 368 6.42 35.41 31.98
CA ARG A 368 5.85 35.77 33.27
C ARG A 368 6.93 35.80 34.36
N TYR A 369 7.82 34.82 34.38
CA TYR A 369 8.96 34.79 35.28
C TYR A 369 9.82 36.04 35.15
N GLN A 370 10.17 36.45 33.92
CA GLN A 370 10.98 37.65 33.68
C GLN A 370 10.30 38.93 34.16
N ILE A 371 8.97 39.04 34.03
CA ILE A 371 8.21 40.17 34.59
C ILE A 371 8.30 40.18 36.11
N GLU A 372 8.03 39.06 36.76
CA GLU A 372 8.06 38.97 38.24
C GLU A 372 9.48 39.16 38.79
N PHE A 373 10.49 38.66 38.08
CA PHE A 373 11.89 38.89 38.41
C PHE A 373 12.26 40.37 38.38
N LYS A 374 11.90 41.10 37.31
CA LYS A 374 12.12 42.55 37.21
C LYS A 374 11.37 43.33 38.28
N LYS A 375 10.18 42.88 38.69
CA LYS A 375 9.44 43.49 39.82
C LYS A 375 10.16 43.26 41.14
N ALA A 376 10.61 42.03 41.40
CA ALA A 376 11.35 41.67 42.61
C ALA A 376 12.68 42.46 42.72
N GLU A 377 13.37 42.65 41.61
CA GLU A 377 14.60 43.46 41.52
C GLU A 377 14.35 44.93 41.89
N ARG A 378 13.27 45.54 41.38
CA ARG A 378 12.89 46.92 41.74
C ARG A 378 12.54 47.10 43.22
N VAL A 379 12.01 46.06 43.85
CA VAL A 379 11.67 46.05 45.28
C VAL A 379 12.89 45.70 46.15
N GLY A 380 13.99 45.22 45.56
CA GLY A 380 15.18 44.79 46.30
C GLY A 380 14.99 43.47 47.05
N ASN A 381 13.99 42.66 46.69
CA ASN A 381 13.70 41.39 47.35
C ASN A 381 13.51 40.23 46.34
N PRO A 382 14.57 39.48 46.00
CA PRO A 382 14.51 38.41 45.01
C PRO A 382 13.64 37.23 45.45
N ARG A 383 13.36 37.06 46.75
CA ARG A 383 12.52 35.97 47.26
C ARG A 383 11.07 36.07 46.82
N LEU A 384 10.62 37.26 46.40
CA LEU A 384 9.27 37.47 45.89
C LEU A 384 8.95 36.60 44.65
N VAL A 385 9.95 36.28 43.82
CA VAL A 385 9.74 35.44 42.62
C VAL A 385 9.33 34.03 43.01
N SER A 386 9.98 33.45 44.04
CA SER A 386 9.68 32.10 44.53
C SER A 386 8.30 31.99 45.20
N GLN A 387 7.69 33.11 45.58
CA GLN A 387 6.34 33.15 46.16
C GLN A 387 5.24 33.21 45.08
N TYR A 388 5.60 33.42 43.81
CA TYR A 388 4.64 33.45 42.72
C TYR A 388 4.15 32.03 42.43
N ASP A 389 2.83 31.86 42.34
CA ASP A 389 2.19 30.58 42.02
C ASP A 389 2.28 30.26 40.53
N PHE A 390 3.45 29.76 40.11
CA PHE A 390 3.67 29.32 38.73
C PHE A 390 2.81 28.11 38.34
N GLU A 391 2.44 27.27 39.31
CA GLU A 391 1.61 26.08 39.08
C GLU A 391 0.17 26.47 38.75
N GLY A 392 -0.44 27.35 39.55
CA GLY A 392 -1.76 27.91 39.26
C GLY A 392 -1.80 28.63 37.92
N TYR A 393 -0.74 29.40 37.59
CA TYR A 393 -0.62 30.05 36.28
C TYR A 393 -0.52 29.02 35.13
N TYR A 394 0.26 27.95 35.30
CA TYR A 394 0.39 26.88 34.31
C TYR A 394 -0.96 26.19 34.04
N GLN A 395 -1.68 25.80 35.10
CA GLN A 395 -3.00 25.19 34.99
C GLN A 395 -4.01 26.12 34.31
N GLN A 396 -3.96 27.41 34.62
CA GLN A 396 -4.78 28.41 33.94
C GLN A 396 -4.45 28.50 32.45
N GLN A 397 -3.17 28.48 32.06
CA GLN A 397 -2.78 28.52 30.64
C GLN A 397 -3.18 27.25 29.87
N LEU A 398 -3.22 26.09 30.53
CA LEU A 398 -3.72 24.85 29.91
C LEU A 398 -5.23 24.90 29.64
N GLN A 399 -6.00 25.62 30.46
CA GLN A 399 -7.45 25.78 30.30
C GLN A 399 -7.82 26.95 29.38
N ALA A 400 -7.02 28.00 29.37
CA ALA A 400 -7.25 29.18 28.56
C ALA A 400 -6.78 28.95 27.12
N PHE A 401 -7.69 28.54 26.24
CA PHE A 401 -7.46 28.45 24.79
C PHE A 401 -7.09 29.79 24.12
N SER A 402 -7.09 30.91 24.86
CA SER A 402 -6.66 32.20 24.33
C SER A 402 -5.13 32.27 24.27
N VAL A 403 -4.59 32.05 23.07
CA VAL A 403 -3.21 32.44 22.75
C VAL A 403 -3.20 33.96 22.61
N SER A 404 -2.87 34.69 23.69
CA SER A 404 -2.47 36.09 23.52
C SER A 404 -1.25 36.11 22.61
N SER A 405 -1.28 36.88 21.53
CA SER A 405 -0.15 36.96 20.61
C SER A 405 1.10 37.39 21.36
N MET A 406 2.14 36.56 21.31
CA MET A 406 3.46 36.89 21.89
C MET A 406 4.34 37.65 20.88
N ASP A 407 3.73 38.31 19.90
CA ASP A 407 4.45 38.81 18.71
C ASP A 407 5.49 39.89 19.06
N ASP A 408 5.35 40.58 20.20
CA ASP A 408 6.30 41.60 20.68
C ASP A 408 7.30 41.08 21.74
N TYR A 409 7.27 39.78 22.04
CA TYR A 409 8.12 39.23 23.09
C TYR A 409 9.46 38.72 22.55
N SER A 410 10.53 39.42 22.93
CA SER A 410 11.90 38.95 22.75
C SER A 410 12.42 38.41 24.08
N TYR A 411 12.94 37.17 24.05
CA TYR A 411 13.66 36.57 25.18
C TYR A 411 15.11 36.25 24.79
N ASP A 412 15.98 36.18 25.78
CA ASP A 412 17.33 35.66 25.59
C ASP A 412 17.29 34.12 25.62
N PRO A 413 17.53 33.42 24.50
CA PRO A 413 17.49 31.97 24.45
C PRO A 413 18.60 31.32 25.29
N ASN A 414 19.69 32.04 25.57
CA ASN A 414 20.83 31.53 26.33
C ASN A 414 20.66 31.68 27.86
N MET A 415 19.57 32.32 28.30
CA MET A 415 19.27 32.48 29.71
C MET A 415 19.06 31.09 30.34
N PRO A 416 19.68 30.78 31.50
CA PRO A 416 19.44 29.53 32.20
C PRO A 416 17.96 29.38 32.57
N VAL A 417 17.47 28.14 32.53
CA VAL A 417 16.14 27.81 33.03
C VAL A 417 16.09 28.10 34.54
N PRO A 418 15.20 29.00 35.00
CA PRO A 418 15.01 29.25 36.42
C PRO A 418 14.59 28.00 37.18
N ARG A 419 14.98 27.90 38.45
CA ARG A 419 14.70 26.72 39.28
C ARG A 419 13.21 26.45 39.39
N GLU A 420 12.40 27.50 39.47
CA GLU A 420 10.95 27.48 39.54
C GLU A 420 10.31 26.89 38.26
N LEU A 421 10.97 27.04 37.11
CA LEU A 421 10.48 26.56 35.82
C LEU A 421 11.04 25.18 35.44
N MET A 422 12.06 24.70 36.15
CA MET A 422 12.74 23.44 35.86
C MET A 422 11.79 22.23 35.74
N PRO A 423 10.81 22.02 36.65
CA PRO A 423 9.91 20.88 36.56
C PRO A 423 9.12 20.83 35.23
N TYR A 424 8.75 21.97 34.68
CA TYR A 424 8.01 22.07 33.42
C TYR A 424 8.89 21.73 32.22
N TYR A 425 10.16 22.16 32.21
CA TYR A 425 11.13 21.78 31.18
C TYR A 425 11.42 20.27 31.22
N VAL A 426 11.58 19.69 32.41
CA VAL A 426 11.74 18.24 32.60
C VAL A 426 10.53 17.48 32.08
N ASN A 427 9.32 17.92 32.43
CA ASN A 427 8.08 17.31 31.97
C ASN A 427 7.92 17.41 30.44
N PHE A 428 8.23 18.57 29.86
CA PHE A 428 8.20 18.79 28.41
C PHE A 428 9.17 17.85 27.68
N TYR A 429 10.39 17.71 28.20
CA TYR A 429 11.38 16.76 27.69
C TYR A 429 10.87 15.32 27.69
N HIS A 430 10.37 14.82 28.83
CA HIS A 430 9.88 13.44 28.93
C HIS A 430 8.61 13.19 28.12
N THR A 431 7.78 14.20 27.91
CA THR A 431 6.54 14.06 27.15
C THR A 431 6.81 13.97 25.66
N PHE A 432 7.63 14.88 25.13
CA PHE A 432 7.76 15.07 23.69
C PHE A 432 9.14 14.75 23.10
N ILE A 433 10.22 14.84 23.86
CA ILE A 433 11.58 14.63 23.33
C ILE A 433 12.07 13.21 23.58
N ASP A 434 11.77 12.65 24.76
CA ASP A 434 12.14 11.29 25.11
C ASP A 434 11.51 10.30 24.11
N SER A 435 12.33 9.37 23.61
CA SER A 435 11.89 8.31 22.72
C SER A 435 10.88 7.34 23.36
N LEU A 436 10.82 7.31 24.69
CA LEU A 436 9.84 6.55 25.47
C LEU A 436 8.66 7.42 25.93
N GLY A 437 8.68 8.71 25.57
CA GLY A 437 7.64 9.66 25.93
C GLY A 437 6.29 9.32 25.29
N PRO A 438 5.17 9.59 25.97
CA PRO A 438 3.83 9.27 25.48
C PRO A 438 3.45 10.02 24.19
N ALA A 439 4.06 11.18 23.92
CA ALA A 439 3.82 12.00 22.74
C ALA A 439 5.14 12.40 22.06
N SER A 440 6.10 11.46 22.01
CA SER A 440 7.41 11.65 21.37
C SER A 440 7.28 12.19 19.94
N VAL A 441 7.84 13.37 19.67
CA VAL A 441 7.83 13.99 18.35
C VAL A 441 9.00 13.54 17.49
N ASN A 442 8.77 13.52 16.18
CA ASN A 442 9.74 13.00 15.22
C ASN A 442 10.76 14.08 14.78
N ILE A 443 11.71 14.42 15.63
CA ILE A 443 12.79 15.38 15.33
C ILE A 443 14.13 14.69 14.98
N SER A 444 15.07 15.45 14.44
CA SER A 444 16.38 14.95 14.05
C SER A 444 17.18 14.45 15.27
N GLY A 445 17.93 13.36 15.08
CA GLY A 445 18.78 12.82 16.14
C GLY A 445 19.90 13.77 16.60
N ALA A 446 20.27 14.77 15.79
CA ALA A 446 21.19 15.83 16.19
C ALA A 446 20.50 16.79 17.18
N CYS A 447 19.27 17.20 16.90
CA CYS A 447 18.46 18.02 17.79
C CYS A 447 18.21 17.31 19.13
N ILE A 448 17.84 16.01 19.13
CA ILE A 448 17.65 15.24 20.37
C ILE A 448 18.92 15.21 21.22
N LYS A 449 20.09 14.98 20.61
CA LYS A 449 21.38 14.97 21.33
C LYS A 449 21.72 16.33 21.92
N HIS A 450 21.46 17.40 21.18
CA HIS A 450 21.68 18.76 21.63
C HIS A 450 20.84 19.06 22.87
N ILE A 451 19.52 18.81 22.78
CA ILE A 451 18.58 18.97 23.89
C ILE A 451 19.01 18.13 25.09
N TYR A 452 19.34 16.85 24.89
CA TYR A 452 19.79 15.98 25.97
C TYR A 452 21.09 16.49 26.63
N GLY A 453 22.03 16.98 25.82
CA GLY A 453 23.27 17.57 26.29
C GLY A 453 23.04 18.78 27.18
N GLU A 454 22.21 19.74 26.72
CA GLU A 454 21.85 20.92 27.52
C GLU A 454 21.08 20.55 28.79
N MET A 455 20.12 19.63 28.69
CA MET A 455 19.31 19.19 29.83
C MET A 455 20.15 18.58 30.96
N CYS A 456 21.26 17.91 30.61
CA CYS A 456 22.16 17.28 31.58
C CYS A 456 23.22 18.23 32.17
N THR A 457 23.56 19.32 31.49
CA THR A 457 24.66 20.21 31.88
C THR A 457 24.15 21.55 32.41
N TYR A 458 23.55 22.34 31.54
CA TYR A 458 23.09 23.69 31.83
C TYR A 458 21.88 24.01 30.95
N PRO A 459 20.66 23.64 31.39
CA PRO A 459 19.46 23.84 30.61
C PRO A 459 19.23 25.34 30.35
N THR A 460 19.07 25.70 29.08
CA THR A 460 18.73 27.07 28.66
C THR A 460 17.27 27.18 28.27
N ILE A 461 16.71 28.39 28.34
CA ILE A 461 15.32 28.64 27.97
C ILE A 461 15.05 28.26 26.50
N GLY A 462 16.03 28.49 25.63
CA GLY A 462 15.97 28.23 24.19
C GLY A 462 16.31 26.80 23.77
N MET A 463 16.52 25.86 24.72
CA MET A 463 16.99 24.50 24.40
C MET A 463 16.11 23.77 23.37
N PHE A 464 14.81 24.10 23.31
CA PHE A 464 13.82 23.47 22.44
C PHE A 464 13.55 24.23 21.12
N ASP A 465 14.19 25.38 20.89
CA ASP A 465 13.89 26.26 19.74
C ASP A 465 14.12 25.58 18.39
N ASN A 466 15.19 24.77 18.30
CA ASN A 466 15.51 23.97 17.11
C ASN A 466 14.46 22.89 16.86
N ALA A 467 14.01 22.18 17.90
CA ALA A 467 12.94 21.19 17.79
C ALA A 467 11.64 21.86 17.35
N LYS A 468 11.31 23.02 17.91
CA LYS A 468 10.16 23.84 17.51
C LYS A 468 10.20 24.18 16.02
N ASN A 469 11.35 24.62 15.50
CA ASN A 469 11.48 24.90 14.06
C ASN A 469 11.26 23.64 13.20
N GLU A 470 11.88 22.51 13.55
CA GLU A 470 11.69 21.24 12.82
C GLU A 470 10.23 20.77 12.81
N ILE A 471 9.53 20.90 13.95
CA ILE A 471 8.13 20.50 14.09
C ILE A 471 7.19 21.42 13.33
N VAL A 472 7.42 22.73 13.36
CA VAL A 472 6.64 23.69 12.56
C VAL A 472 6.82 23.42 11.07
N GLU A 473 8.04 23.18 10.59
CA GLU A 473 8.29 22.80 9.19
C GLU A 473 7.63 21.48 8.81
N MET A 474 7.64 20.51 9.74
CA MET A 474 6.96 19.23 9.54
C MET A 474 5.45 19.44 9.39
N MET A 475 4.81 20.18 10.28
CA MET A 475 3.37 20.47 10.19
C MET A 475 3.02 21.26 8.93
N TYR A 476 3.84 22.27 8.59
CA TYR A 476 3.70 23.06 7.39
C TYR A 476 3.74 22.22 6.10
N SER A 477 4.63 21.23 6.05
CA SER A 477 4.79 20.38 4.86
C SER A 477 3.78 19.21 4.77
N SER A 478 3.12 18.87 5.88
CA SER A 478 2.23 17.70 6.01
C SER A 478 0.76 18.06 6.15
N ILE A 479 0.36 18.65 7.29
CA ILE A 479 -1.04 18.87 7.67
C ILE A 479 -1.58 20.23 7.20
N PHE A 480 -0.73 21.25 7.06
CA PHE A 480 -1.17 22.57 6.63
C PHE A 480 -1.80 22.61 5.22
N PRO A 481 -1.28 21.91 4.19
CA PRO A 481 -1.93 21.85 2.88
C PRO A 481 -3.33 21.21 2.94
N ILE A 482 -3.57 20.32 3.89
CA ILE A 482 -4.88 19.68 4.11
C ILE A 482 -5.86 20.71 4.68
N LEU A 483 -5.41 21.52 5.66
CA LEU A 483 -6.19 22.63 6.22
C LEU A 483 -6.60 23.62 5.13
N LEU A 484 -5.65 24.08 4.32
CA LEU A 484 -5.92 25.01 3.21
C LEU A 484 -6.95 24.44 2.21
N ARG A 485 -6.92 23.13 1.96
CA ARG A 485 -7.85 22.45 1.06
C ARG A 485 -9.27 22.36 1.64
N GLN A 486 -9.40 22.06 2.93
CA GLN A 486 -10.70 21.92 3.60
C GLN A 486 -11.37 23.28 3.81
N ASN A 487 -10.61 24.32 4.16
CA ASN A 487 -11.18 25.60 4.63
C ASN A 487 -10.98 26.75 3.68
N ARG A 488 -10.73 26.46 2.40
CA ARG A 488 -10.45 27.49 1.39
C ARG A 488 -11.49 28.62 1.35
N LYS A 489 -12.77 28.29 1.55
CA LYS A 489 -13.86 29.30 1.58
C LYS A 489 -13.79 30.18 2.82
N GLN A 490 -13.59 29.58 4.00
CA GLN A 490 -13.53 30.31 5.27
C GLN A 490 -12.26 31.17 5.36
N ILE A 491 -11.12 30.60 4.96
CA ILE A 491 -9.82 31.28 4.96
C ILE A 491 -9.84 32.51 4.02
N ARG A 492 -10.46 32.39 2.84
CA ARG A 492 -10.59 33.54 1.93
C ARG A 492 -11.42 34.68 2.54
N ASN A 493 -12.46 34.36 3.31
CA ASN A 493 -13.28 35.37 3.97
C ASN A 493 -12.51 36.08 5.08
N LEU A 494 -11.67 35.36 5.84
CA LEU A 494 -10.81 35.94 6.88
C LEU A 494 -9.73 36.87 6.30
N THR A 495 -9.11 36.49 5.19
CA THR A 495 -8.05 37.32 4.56
C THR A 495 -8.57 38.63 3.96
N ILE A 496 -9.87 38.76 3.67
CA ILE A 496 -10.46 40.00 3.13
C ILE A 496 -10.70 41.04 4.23
N GLN A 497 -10.68 40.64 5.51
CA GLN A 497 -10.95 41.53 6.64
C GLN A 497 -9.69 42.18 7.24
N TYR A 498 -8.50 41.81 6.76
CA TYR A 498 -7.21 42.40 7.12
C TYR A 498 -6.57 43.02 5.88
#